data_AF-A0A8T4HS43-F1
#
_entry.id   AF-A0A8T4HS43-F1
#
_cell.length_a   1.000
_cell.length_b   1.000
_cell.length_c   1.000
_cell.angle_alpha   90.00
_cell.angle_beta   90.00
_cell.angle_gamma   90.00
#
_symmetry.space_group_name_H-M   'P 1'
#
loop_
_entity.id
_entity.type
_entity.pdbx_description
1 polymer ?
#
loop_
_entity_poly.entity_id
_entity_poly.type
_entity_poly.pdbx_seq_one_letter_code
_entity_poly.pdbx_strand_id
1 'polypeptide(L)'
;MTAPQPHGSDRPAEPARPHGSTRPGGRTARTRAAVLAAAWEELDRRDFASLTIDLIARRSGVHAATIRRRWRTVEGVISDILSQHGETIPVPDTGSLRQDLHALARSIADFYTPPRNQRLVEAVVTAAAREPGAAEVLHNVFGDRIRRVAVMVERAAERGEVAADTDGEEVIAALGAPFYYRLLMTRRPVDAELARRSAEAAYLAAVEGVFRTGRRAP
;
A
#
# COMPACT_ATOMS: atom_id res chain seq x y z
N MET A 1 -75.48 -40.42 13.80
CA MET A 1 -74.58 -41.58 13.78
C MET A 1 -73.47 -41.26 12.79
N THR A 2 -72.20 -41.13 13.25
CA THR A 2 -70.96 -40.98 12.43
C THR A 2 -70.84 -39.62 11.69
N ALA A 3 -69.78 -38.80 11.64
CA ALA A 3 -68.39 -38.67 12.13
C ALA A 3 -67.95 -37.21 11.71
N PRO A 4 -66.67 -36.79 11.64
CA PRO A 4 -65.55 -36.75 12.60
C PRO A 4 -64.94 -35.33 12.77
N GLN A 5 -63.86 -35.27 13.55
CA GLN A 5 -62.90 -34.18 13.86
C GLN A 5 -62.38 -33.36 12.65
N PRO A 6 -61.73 -32.21 12.92
CA PRO A 6 -60.31 -32.15 12.55
C PRO A 6 -59.38 -31.67 13.67
N HIS A 7 -58.39 -32.54 13.90
CA HIS A 7 -56.98 -32.32 14.23
C HIS A 7 -56.50 -30.90 14.58
N GLY A 8 -55.94 -30.80 15.78
CA GLY A 8 -55.02 -29.73 16.15
C GLY A 8 -53.67 -29.87 15.44
N SER A 9 -53.00 -28.73 15.28
CA SER A 9 -51.56 -28.57 15.43
C SER A 9 -51.21 -27.10 15.13
N ASP A 10 -51.33 -26.23 16.13
CA ASP A 10 -50.79 -24.87 16.04
C ASP A 10 -49.66 -24.74 17.07
N ARG A 11 -48.45 -25.05 16.61
CA ARG A 11 -47.22 -24.86 17.38
C ARG A 11 -46.58 -23.58 16.84
N PRO A 12 -46.36 -22.54 17.66
CA PRO A 12 -45.83 -21.29 17.15
C PRO A 12 -44.44 -21.51 16.56
N ALA A 13 -44.26 -21.09 15.31
CA ALA A 13 -42.98 -21.12 14.62
C ALA A 13 -41.98 -20.22 15.35
N GLU A 14 -40.90 -20.84 15.82
CA GLU A 14 -39.76 -20.15 16.43
C GLU A 14 -39.08 -19.27 15.36
N PRO A 15 -38.83 -17.97 15.61
CA PRO A 15 -38.23 -17.10 14.61
C PRO A 15 -36.80 -17.57 14.31
N ALA A 16 -36.55 -17.84 13.04
CA ALA A 16 -35.25 -18.20 12.50
C ALA A 16 -34.20 -17.17 12.92
N ARG A 17 -33.15 -17.65 13.59
CA ARG A 17 -31.99 -16.81 13.97
C ARG A 17 -31.35 -16.28 12.69
N PRO A 18 -31.11 -14.96 12.56
CA PRO A 18 -30.45 -14.42 11.38
C PRO A 18 -29.01 -14.97 11.30
N HIS A 19 -28.75 -15.75 10.25
CA HIS A 19 -27.41 -16.21 9.91
C HIS A 19 -26.55 -15.02 9.51
N GLY A 20 -25.52 -14.77 10.33
CA GLY A 20 -24.27 -14.14 9.90
C GLY A 20 -24.36 -12.69 9.46
N SER A 21 -24.56 -11.77 10.41
CA SER A 21 -24.12 -10.39 10.20
C SER A 21 -22.61 -10.39 9.92
N THR A 22 -22.20 -10.01 8.72
CA THR A 22 -20.82 -9.70 8.35
C THR A 22 -20.33 -8.55 9.23
N ARG A 23 -19.65 -8.89 10.32
CA ARG A 23 -18.98 -7.91 11.18
C ARG A 23 -17.66 -7.47 10.54
N PRO A 24 -17.33 -6.16 10.54
CA PRO A 24 -15.99 -5.69 10.19
C PRO A 24 -14.98 -6.35 11.14
N GLY A 25 -13.99 -7.08 10.62
CA GLY A 25 -13.04 -7.87 11.43
C GLY A 25 -13.26 -9.40 11.45
N GLY A 26 -14.02 -9.94 10.49
CA GLY A 26 -14.28 -11.38 10.36
C GLY A 26 -13.04 -12.28 10.17
N ARG A 27 -13.27 -13.61 10.08
CA ARG A 27 -12.24 -14.65 9.91
C ARG A 27 -11.24 -14.32 8.78
N THR A 28 -11.69 -13.67 7.72
CA THR A 28 -10.89 -13.23 6.57
C THR A 28 -9.85 -12.16 6.92
N ALA A 29 -10.17 -11.21 7.80
CA ALA A 29 -9.24 -10.18 8.24
C ALA A 29 -8.15 -10.77 9.17
N ARG A 30 -8.55 -11.65 10.09
CA ARG A 30 -7.60 -12.38 10.96
C ARG A 30 -6.66 -13.28 10.16
N THR A 31 -7.20 -13.96 9.14
CA THR A 31 -6.38 -14.79 8.23
C THR A 31 -5.37 -13.94 7.47
N ARG A 32 -5.78 -12.76 6.96
CA ARG A 32 -4.85 -11.82 6.32
C ARG A 32 -3.75 -11.41 7.30
N ALA A 33 -4.12 -10.89 8.48
CA ALA A 33 -3.16 -10.43 9.47
C ALA A 33 -2.15 -11.52 9.86
N ALA A 34 -2.59 -12.77 10.07
CA ALA A 34 -1.71 -13.88 10.38
C ALA A 34 -0.72 -14.21 9.25
N VAL A 35 -1.17 -14.17 7.99
CA VAL A 35 -0.30 -14.41 6.82
C VAL A 35 0.72 -13.29 6.64
N LEU A 36 0.30 -12.02 6.75
CA LEU A 36 1.22 -10.89 6.61
C LEU A 36 2.25 -10.84 7.74
N ALA A 37 1.84 -11.13 8.98
CA ALA A 37 2.76 -11.23 10.12
C ALA A 37 3.78 -12.37 9.93
N ALA A 38 3.33 -13.54 9.47
CA ALA A 38 4.22 -14.66 9.18
C ALA A 38 5.22 -14.36 8.06
N ALA A 39 4.79 -13.65 7.01
CA ALA A 39 5.68 -13.24 5.93
C ALA A 39 6.75 -12.26 6.42
N TRP A 40 6.39 -11.28 7.27
CA TRP A 40 7.35 -10.40 7.95
C TRP A 40 8.39 -11.16 8.76
N GLU A 41 7.94 -12.12 9.58
CA GLU A 41 8.82 -12.93 10.41
C GLU A 41 9.76 -13.84 9.61
N GLU A 42 9.38 -14.24 8.40
CA GLU A 42 10.26 -14.99 7.51
C GLU A 42 11.23 -14.05 6.78
N LEU A 43 10.81 -12.83 6.39
CA LEU A 43 11.70 -11.79 5.84
C LEU A 43 12.79 -11.36 6.82
N ASP A 44 12.50 -11.35 8.12
CA ASP A 44 13.50 -11.03 9.15
C ASP A 44 14.51 -12.17 9.38
N ARG A 45 14.17 -13.40 8.95
CA ARG A 45 15.01 -14.59 9.15
C ARG A 45 15.76 -15.03 7.90
N ARG A 46 15.27 -14.67 6.72
CA ARG A 46 15.75 -15.20 5.45
C ARG A 46 15.68 -14.15 4.35
N ASP A 47 16.46 -14.36 3.30
CA ASP A 47 16.39 -13.54 2.09
C ASP A 47 15.07 -13.78 1.35
N PHE A 48 14.57 -12.74 0.67
CA PHE A 48 13.33 -12.80 -0.11
C PHE A 48 13.26 -13.98 -1.07
N ALA A 49 14.35 -14.28 -1.77
CA ALA A 49 14.42 -15.37 -2.76
C ALA A 49 14.20 -16.76 -2.15
N SER A 50 14.31 -16.90 -0.83
CA SER A 50 14.06 -18.16 -0.11
C SER A 50 12.65 -18.28 0.45
N LEU A 51 11.84 -17.21 0.36
CA LEU A 51 10.47 -17.24 0.82
C LEU A 51 9.61 -18.15 -0.05
N THR A 52 8.76 -18.93 0.60
CA THR A 52 7.80 -19.80 -0.08
C THR A 52 6.45 -19.72 0.61
N ILE A 53 5.38 -19.96 -0.14
CA ILE A 53 4.03 -20.07 0.46
C ILE A 53 4.00 -21.13 1.56
N ASP A 54 4.74 -22.22 1.42
CA ASP A 54 4.74 -23.29 2.42
C ASP A 54 5.45 -22.86 3.72
N LEU A 55 6.51 -22.05 3.65
CA LEU A 55 7.11 -21.41 4.83
C LEU A 55 6.10 -20.50 5.54
N ILE A 56 5.44 -19.63 4.78
CA ILE A 56 4.44 -18.69 5.32
C ILE A 56 3.24 -19.46 5.90
N ALA A 57 2.79 -20.54 5.26
CA ALA A 57 1.71 -21.40 5.72
C ALA A 57 2.05 -22.07 7.06
N ARG A 58 3.25 -22.67 7.15
CA ARG A 58 3.72 -23.30 8.38
C ARG A 58 3.77 -22.31 9.55
N ARG A 59 4.23 -21.09 9.31
CA ARG A 59 4.33 -20.08 10.37
C ARG A 59 2.99 -19.43 10.73
N SER A 60 2.17 -19.08 9.75
CA SER A 60 0.87 -18.43 9.97
C SER A 60 -0.18 -19.38 10.55
N GLY A 61 0.04 -20.70 10.47
CA GLY A 61 -0.96 -21.72 10.76
C GLY A 61 -2.11 -21.75 9.75
N VAL A 62 -2.01 -21.00 8.65
CA VAL A 62 -3.01 -20.95 7.58
C VAL A 62 -2.64 -21.98 6.52
N HIS A 63 -3.61 -22.80 6.13
CA HIS A 63 -3.40 -23.83 5.11
C HIS A 63 -2.90 -23.22 3.79
N ALA A 64 -1.87 -23.82 3.18
CA ALA A 64 -1.23 -23.27 1.98
C ALA A 64 -2.20 -23.07 0.80
N ALA A 65 -3.21 -23.94 0.65
CA ALA A 65 -4.27 -23.76 -0.35
C ALA A 65 -5.09 -22.46 -0.15
N THR A 66 -5.30 -22.04 1.10
CA THR A 66 -5.97 -20.77 1.42
C THR A 66 -5.11 -19.58 1.03
N ILE A 67 -3.79 -19.67 1.25
CA ILE A 67 -2.85 -18.63 0.85
C ILE A 67 -2.78 -18.54 -0.68
N ARG A 68 -2.59 -19.67 -1.38
CA ARG A 68 -2.59 -19.73 -2.85
C ARG A 68 -3.88 -19.19 -3.46
N ARG A 69 -5.04 -19.48 -2.88
CA ARG A 69 -6.32 -18.96 -3.39
C ARG A 69 -6.40 -17.43 -3.36
N ARG A 70 -5.87 -16.80 -2.30
CA ARG A 70 -6.03 -15.36 -2.08
C ARG A 70 -4.90 -14.52 -2.67
N TRP A 71 -3.65 -14.95 -2.50
CA TRP A 71 -2.48 -14.19 -2.94
C TRP A 71 -1.79 -14.78 -4.17
N ARG A 72 -2.13 -16.02 -4.57
CA ARG A 72 -1.53 -16.79 -5.67
C ARG A 72 -0.06 -17.13 -5.48
N THR A 73 0.78 -16.15 -5.20
CA THR A 73 2.24 -16.26 -5.08
C THR A 73 2.75 -15.55 -3.82
N VAL A 74 4.06 -15.68 -3.55
CA VAL A 74 4.72 -14.95 -2.44
C VAL A 74 4.73 -13.45 -2.74
N GLU A 75 4.97 -13.07 -3.99
CA GLU A 75 4.93 -11.68 -4.47
C GLU A 75 3.57 -11.05 -4.21
N GLY A 76 2.48 -11.80 -4.39
CA GLY A 76 1.13 -11.35 -4.03
C GLY A 76 0.96 -11.08 -2.54
N VAL A 77 1.56 -11.89 -1.66
CA VAL A 77 1.56 -11.63 -0.20
C VAL A 77 2.34 -10.36 0.12
N ILE A 78 3.49 -10.18 -0.52
CA ILE A 78 4.35 -9.01 -0.30
C ILE A 78 3.71 -7.72 -0.84
N SER A 79 3.04 -7.80 -1.98
CA SER A 79 2.20 -6.71 -2.51
C SER A 79 1.17 -6.26 -1.50
N ASP A 80 0.52 -7.20 -0.81
CA ASP A 80 -0.48 -6.92 0.21
C ASP A 80 0.14 -6.25 1.46
N ILE A 81 1.35 -6.66 1.85
CA ILE A 81 2.14 -5.97 2.90
C ILE A 81 2.43 -4.53 2.48
N LEU A 82 2.98 -4.33 1.28
CA LEU A 82 3.31 -3.00 0.79
C LEU A 82 2.07 -2.12 0.66
N SER A 83 0.95 -2.67 0.20
CA SER A 83 -0.31 -1.95 0.06
C SER A 83 -0.86 -1.52 1.42
N GLN A 84 -0.83 -2.41 2.42
CA GLN A 84 -1.21 -2.08 3.81
C GLN A 84 -0.41 -0.90 4.37
N HIS A 85 0.88 -0.83 4.07
CA HIS A 85 1.72 0.30 4.48
C HIS A 85 1.50 1.56 3.63
N GLY A 86 1.18 1.41 2.34
CA GLY A 86 0.83 2.54 1.47
C GLY A 86 -0.44 3.26 1.94
N GLU A 87 -1.41 2.53 2.47
CA GLU A 87 -2.63 3.09 3.06
C GLU A 87 -2.34 4.02 4.25
N THR A 88 -1.26 3.75 4.99
CA THR A 88 -0.87 4.55 6.18
C THR A 88 -0.20 5.88 5.88
N ILE A 89 0.27 6.12 4.65
CA ILE A 89 0.78 7.44 4.26
C ILE A 89 -0.44 8.35 4.02
N PRO A 90 -0.61 9.40 4.83
CA PRO A 90 -1.73 10.33 4.64
C PRO A 90 -1.51 11.15 3.38
N VAL A 91 -2.61 11.54 2.73
CA VAL A 91 -2.59 12.60 1.70
C VAL A 91 -2.70 13.93 2.44
N PRO A 92 -1.64 14.75 2.50
CA PRO A 92 -1.70 16.03 3.20
C PRO A 92 -2.69 16.99 2.52
N ASP A 93 -3.30 17.88 3.30
CA ASP A 93 -4.24 18.89 2.83
C ASP A 93 -4.18 20.14 3.72
N THR A 94 -3.01 20.77 3.75
CA THR A 94 -2.72 21.94 4.59
C THR A 94 -3.17 23.25 3.96
N GLY A 95 -3.56 23.23 2.68
CA GLY A 95 -3.87 24.43 1.90
C GLY A 95 -2.66 25.10 1.26
N SER A 96 -1.47 24.49 1.34
CA SER A 96 -0.25 24.95 0.66
C SER A 96 0.53 23.77 0.11
N LEU A 97 0.84 23.79 -1.19
CA LEU A 97 1.59 22.73 -1.86
C LEU A 97 2.94 22.49 -1.19
N ARG A 98 3.63 23.57 -0.81
CA ARG A 98 4.93 23.48 -0.15
C ARG A 98 4.83 22.71 1.16
N GLN A 99 3.84 23.05 1.99
CA GLN A 99 3.62 22.39 3.27
C GLN A 99 3.19 20.93 3.07
N ASP A 100 2.34 20.65 2.09
CA ASP A 100 1.90 19.31 1.72
C ASP A 100 3.06 18.42 1.27
N LEU A 101 3.93 18.92 0.39
CA LEU A 101 5.14 18.21 -0.05
C LEU A 101 6.09 17.92 1.12
N HIS A 102 6.26 18.86 2.04
CA HIS A 102 7.07 18.65 3.24
C HIS A 102 6.46 17.61 4.18
N ALA A 103 5.14 17.63 4.39
CA ALA A 103 4.43 16.66 5.23
C ALA A 103 4.49 15.25 4.62
N LEU A 104 4.33 15.15 3.30
CA LEU A 104 4.45 13.89 2.57
C LEU A 104 5.88 13.35 2.65
N ALA A 105 6.90 14.17 2.38
CA ALA A 105 8.30 13.76 2.45
C ALA A 105 8.69 13.26 3.84
N ARG A 106 8.18 13.90 4.91
CA ARG A 106 8.37 13.43 6.29
C ARG A 106 7.73 12.07 6.50
N SER A 107 6.48 11.89 6.06
CA SER A 107 5.78 10.60 6.16
C SER A 107 6.52 9.48 5.42
N ILE A 108 7.15 9.79 4.28
CA ILE A 108 8.02 8.85 3.55
C ILE A 108 9.28 8.52 4.36
N ALA A 109 9.95 9.51 4.95
CA ALA A 109 11.12 9.26 5.81
C ALA A 109 10.77 8.42 7.06
N ASP A 110 9.64 8.71 7.69
CA ASP A 110 9.14 7.98 8.86
C ASP A 110 8.84 6.52 8.49
N PHE A 111 8.29 6.27 7.30
CA PHE A 111 8.11 4.92 6.78
C PHE A 111 9.43 4.14 6.70
N TYR A 112 10.54 4.80 6.32
CA TYR A 112 11.85 4.15 6.26
C TYR A 112 12.59 4.08 7.59
N THR A 113 12.07 4.66 8.67
CA THR A 113 12.74 4.65 9.99
C THR A 113 12.94 3.23 10.54
N PRO A 114 11.93 2.31 10.50
CA PRO A 114 12.14 0.93 10.91
C PRO A 114 13.01 0.17 9.91
N PRO A 115 14.12 -0.48 10.34
CA PRO A 115 14.99 -1.25 9.43
C PRO A 115 14.26 -2.34 8.63
N ARG A 116 13.19 -2.91 9.19
CA ARG A 116 12.34 -3.89 8.49
C ARG A 116 11.69 -3.32 7.23
N ASN A 117 11.29 -2.04 7.23
CA ASN A 117 10.64 -1.42 6.08
C ASN A 117 11.64 -1.14 4.95
N GLN A 118 12.89 -0.79 5.31
CA GLN A 118 14.00 -0.68 4.36
C GLN A 118 14.26 -2.03 3.69
N ARG A 119 14.44 -3.10 4.49
CA ARG A 119 14.64 -4.47 3.99
C ARG A 119 13.51 -4.95 3.09
N LEU A 120 12.25 -4.63 3.42
CA LEU A 120 11.10 -4.97 2.58
C LEU A 120 11.21 -4.35 1.19
N VAL A 121 11.52 -3.05 1.10
CA VAL A 121 11.63 -2.36 -0.19
C VAL A 121 12.83 -2.88 -0.98
N GLU A 122 13.99 -3.07 -0.34
CA GLU A 122 15.17 -3.68 -0.97
C GLU A 122 14.88 -5.07 -1.53
N ALA A 123 14.18 -5.90 -0.75
CA ALA A 123 13.79 -7.24 -1.14
C ALA A 123 12.89 -7.25 -2.38
N VAL A 124 11.88 -6.39 -2.42
CA VAL A 124 10.93 -6.29 -3.54
C VAL A 124 11.63 -5.80 -4.80
N VAL A 125 12.47 -4.77 -4.70
CA VAL A 125 13.23 -4.24 -5.85
C VAL A 125 14.19 -5.30 -6.38
N THR A 126 14.87 -6.04 -5.50
CA THR A 126 15.78 -7.12 -5.90
C THR A 126 15.02 -8.25 -6.62
N ALA A 127 13.82 -8.58 -6.16
CA ALA A 127 12.96 -9.59 -6.80
C ALA A 127 12.47 -9.13 -8.19
N ALA A 128 12.10 -7.86 -8.32
CA ALA A 128 11.61 -7.29 -9.58
C ALA A 128 12.63 -7.39 -10.74
N ALA A 129 13.92 -7.51 -10.44
CA ALA A 129 14.96 -7.70 -11.46
C ALA A 129 14.94 -9.08 -12.13
N ARG A 130 14.28 -10.08 -11.53
CA ARG A 130 14.30 -11.48 -11.99
C ARG A 130 12.91 -12.07 -12.21
N GLU A 131 11.93 -11.59 -11.45
CA GLU A 131 10.57 -12.15 -11.42
C GLU A 131 9.58 -11.13 -12.00
N PRO A 132 8.93 -11.43 -13.15
CA PRO A 132 7.95 -10.52 -13.75
C PRO A 132 6.80 -10.15 -12.81
N GLY A 133 6.34 -11.10 -11.98
CA GLY A 133 5.29 -10.83 -10.99
C GLY A 133 5.72 -9.85 -9.90
N ALA A 134 6.99 -9.86 -9.48
CA ALA A 134 7.51 -8.89 -8.53
C ALA A 134 7.65 -7.49 -9.16
N ALA A 135 8.02 -7.42 -10.45
CA ALA A 135 8.06 -6.17 -11.20
C ALA A 135 6.68 -5.54 -11.34
N GLU A 136 5.64 -6.34 -11.62
CA GLU A 136 4.25 -5.89 -11.68
C GLU A 136 3.77 -5.37 -10.30
N VAL A 137 4.10 -6.08 -9.22
CA VAL A 137 3.81 -5.62 -7.85
C VAL A 137 4.47 -4.27 -7.56
N LEU A 138 5.76 -4.13 -7.91
CA LEU A 138 6.49 -2.88 -7.73
C LEU A 138 5.80 -1.74 -8.50
N HIS A 139 5.50 -1.96 -9.78
CA HIS A 139 4.83 -0.99 -10.64
C HIS A 139 3.47 -0.56 -10.07
N ASN A 140 2.61 -1.52 -9.71
CA ASN A 140 1.26 -1.22 -9.24
C ASN A 140 1.26 -0.52 -7.88
N VAL A 141 2.04 -1.02 -6.91
CA VAL A 141 2.11 -0.42 -5.57
C VAL A 141 2.61 1.03 -5.63
N PHE A 142 3.67 1.30 -6.40
CA PHE A 142 4.23 2.64 -6.47
C PHE A 142 3.40 3.56 -7.34
N GLY A 143 2.84 3.08 -8.46
CA GLY A 143 1.91 3.84 -9.29
C GLY A 143 0.65 4.25 -8.52
N ASP A 144 0.03 3.33 -7.78
CA ASP A 144 -1.17 3.62 -6.96
C ASP A 144 -0.87 4.63 -5.85
N ARG A 145 0.30 4.51 -5.20
CA ARG A 145 0.74 5.48 -4.19
C ARG A 145 0.93 6.87 -4.78
N ILE A 146 1.58 6.97 -5.94
CA ILE A 146 1.82 8.23 -6.64
C ILE A 146 0.48 8.89 -7.00
N ARG A 147 -0.39 8.16 -7.69
CA ARG A 147 -1.74 8.64 -8.06
C ARG A 147 -2.54 9.13 -6.87
N ARG A 148 -2.52 8.38 -5.76
CA ARG A 148 -3.28 8.73 -4.56
C ARG A 148 -2.86 10.07 -3.95
N VAL A 149 -1.57 10.40 -3.96
CA VAL A 149 -1.07 11.65 -3.35
C VAL A 149 -0.97 12.80 -4.35
N ALA A 150 -0.96 12.52 -5.67
CA ALA A 150 -0.93 13.53 -6.72
C ALA A 150 -2.11 14.52 -6.66
N VAL A 151 -3.25 14.12 -6.07
CA VAL A 151 -4.40 15.00 -5.80
C VAL A 151 -4.04 16.29 -5.05
N MET A 152 -2.98 16.30 -4.23
CA MET A 152 -2.54 17.54 -3.55
C MET A 152 -1.99 18.58 -4.53
N VAL A 153 -1.41 18.14 -5.66
CA VAL A 153 -0.93 19.00 -6.75
C VAL A 153 -2.11 19.54 -7.55
N GLU A 154 -3.15 18.73 -7.78
CA GLU A 154 -4.39 19.18 -8.42
C GLU A 154 -5.05 20.31 -7.60
N ARG A 155 -5.19 20.12 -6.29
CA ARG A 155 -5.71 21.17 -5.38
C ARG A 155 -4.83 22.42 -5.39
N ALA A 156 -3.52 22.28 -5.51
CA ALA A 156 -2.60 23.42 -5.61
C ALA A 156 -2.77 24.18 -6.93
N ALA A 157 -3.02 23.47 -8.03
CA ALA A 157 -3.34 24.06 -9.32
C ALA A 157 -4.67 24.83 -9.28
N GLU A 158 -5.70 24.30 -8.61
CA GLU A 158 -6.98 24.99 -8.39
C GLU A 158 -6.81 26.30 -7.59
N ARG A 159 -5.84 26.33 -6.66
CA ARG A 159 -5.48 27.54 -5.89
C ARG A 159 -4.55 28.50 -6.65
N GLY A 160 -4.04 28.12 -7.82
CA GLY A 160 -3.09 28.90 -8.60
C GLY A 160 -1.66 28.92 -8.03
N GLU A 161 -1.29 27.97 -7.15
CA GLU A 161 0.09 27.85 -6.64
C GLU A 161 1.06 27.30 -7.70
N VAL A 162 0.54 26.53 -8.66
CA VAL A 162 1.28 25.97 -9.81
C VAL A 162 0.44 26.10 -11.08
N ALA A 163 1.03 25.85 -12.24
CA ALA A 163 0.32 25.90 -13.51
C ALA A 163 -0.79 24.84 -13.58
N ALA A 164 -1.92 25.17 -14.22
CA ALA A 164 -3.09 24.28 -14.33
C ALA A 164 -2.83 22.95 -15.06
N ASP A 165 -1.76 22.90 -15.88
CA ASP A 165 -1.33 21.74 -16.66
C ASP A 165 -0.11 21.00 -16.04
N THR A 166 0.17 21.25 -14.76
CA THR A 166 1.21 20.55 -13.99
C THR A 166 0.84 19.08 -13.82
N ASP A 167 1.76 18.19 -14.18
CA ASP A 167 1.64 16.75 -13.96
C ASP A 167 1.90 16.43 -12.49
N GLY A 168 0.83 16.12 -11.76
CA GLY A 168 0.91 15.78 -10.34
C GLY A 168 1.69 14.49 -10.08
N GLU A 169 1.60 13.50 -10.97
CA GLU A 169 2.32 12.23 -10.79
C GLU A 169 3.82 12.43 -10.89
N GLU A 170 4.29 13.23 -11.86
CA GLU A 170 5.72 13.55 -12.03
C GLU A 170 6.29 14.37 -10.86
N VAL A 171 5.52 15.33 -10.32
CA VAL A 171 5.93 16.07 -9.10
C VAL A 171 6.17 15.10 -7.94
N ILE A 172 5.26 14.15 -7.73
CA ILE A 172 5.36 13.17 -6.65
C ILE A 172 6.47 12.15 -6.92
N ALA A 173 6.67 11.73 -8.17
CA ALA A 173 7.76 10.85 -8.57
C ALA A 173 9.12 11.53 -8.27
N ALA A 174 9.27 12.80 -8.62
CA ALA A 174 10.46 13.60 -8.33
C ALA A 174 10.70 13.77 -6.82
N LEU A 175 9.63 13.93 -6.03
CA LEU A 175 9.71 13.95 -4.56
C LEU A 175 10.25 12.63 -4.00
N GLY A 176 9.74 11.50 -4.49
CA GLY A 176 10.05 10.16 -3.98
C GLY A 176 11.39 9.60 -4.44
N ALA A 177 11.86 9.95 -5.65
CA ALA A 177 13.05 9.38 -6.26
C ALA A 177 14.34 9.45 -5.39
N PRO A 178 14.65 10.57 -4.70
CA PRO A 178 15.84 10.65 -3.85
C PRO A 178 15.85 9.64 -2.70
N PHE A 179 14.67 9.23 -2.20
CA PHE A 179 14.55 8.23 -1.13
C PHE A 179 15.00 6.85 -1.62
N TYR A 180 14.56 6.43 -2.80
CA TYR A 180 15.01 5.17 -3.42
C TYR A 180 16.48 5.22 -3.79
N TYR A 181 16.97 6.32 -4.34
CA TYR A 181 18.39 6.48 -4.65
C TYR A 181 19.26 6.37 -3.38
N ARG A 182 18.83 7.02 -2.29
CA ARG A 182 19.54 6.98 -1.01
C ARG A 182 19.57 5.57 -0.45
N LEU A 183 18.42 4.90 -0.42
CA LEU A 183 18.23 3.55 0.11
C LEU A 183 18.98 2.49 -0.72
N LEU A 184 18.69 2.42 -2.01
CA LEU A 184 19.06 1.29 -2.87
C LEU A 184 20.45 1.45 -3.51
N MET A 185 20.80 2.68 -3.90
CA MET A 185 22.04 2.93 -4.64
C MET A 185 23.18 3.31 -3.70
N THR A 186 23.00 4.38 -2.93
CA THR A 186 24.09 4.89 -2.06
C THR A 186 24.15 4.23 -0.69
N ARG A 187 23.11 3.47 -0.30
CA ARG A 187 22.94 2.86 1.03
C ARG A 187 23.23 3.81 2.18
N ARG A 188 22.74 5.04 2.06
CA ARG A 188 22.87 6.09 3.09
C ARG A 188 21.55 6.22 3.87
N PRO A 189 21.59 6.79 5.10
CA PRO A 189 20.38 6.99 5.88
C PRO A 189 19.33 7.81 5.14
N VAL A 190 18.07 7.37 5.19
CA VAL A 190 16.89 8.17 4.85
C VAL A 190 16.55 9.00 6.08
N ASP A 191 16.91 10.28 6.05
CA ASP A 191 16.84 11.18 7.20
C ASP A 191 15.92 12.38 6.95
N ALA A 192 15.66 13.16 8.00
CA ALA A 192 14.82 14.35 7.92
C ALA A 192 15.38 15.42 6.96
N GLU A 193 16.71 15.47 6.79
CA GLU A 193 17.35 16.42 5.88
C GLU A 193 17.13 16.03 4.42
N LEU A 194 17.18 14.73 4.09
CA LEU A 194 16.76 14.21 2.78
C LEU A 194 15.31 14.60 2.52
N ALA A 195 14.40 14.34 3.47
CA ALA A 195 13.00 14.69 3.31
C ALA A 195 12.79 16.19 3.03
N ARG A 196 13.46 17.05 3.80
CA ARG A 196 13.38 18.50 3.62
C ARG A 196 13.89 18.94 2.26
N ARG A 197 15.04 18.42 1.79
CA ARG A 197 15.61 18.79 0.49
C ARG A 197 14.78 18.27 -0.68
N SER A 198 14.29 17.04 -0.61
CA SER A 198 13.44 16.46 -1.66
C SER A 198 12.14 17.25 -1.81
N ALA A 199 11.50 17.61 -0.68
CA ALA A 199 10.28 18.42 -0.69
C ALA A 199 10.52 19.81 -1.31
N GLU A 200 11.56 20.51 -0.89
CA GLU A 200 11.88 21.83 -1.41
C GLU A 200 12.24 21.78 -2.90
N ALA A 201 13.02 20.79 -3.33
CA ALA A 201 13.39 20.63 -4.73
C ALA A 201 12.17 20.35 -5.63
N ALA A 202 11.28 19.44 -5.20
CA ALA A 202 10.05 19.14 -5.92
C ALA A 202 9.12 20.36 -5.98
N TYR A 203 8.99 21.11 -4.87
CA TYR A 203 8.20 22.33 -4.81
C TYR A 203 8.71 23.39 -5.78
N LEU A 204 10.01 23.71 -5.74
CA LEU A 204 10.61 24.70 -6.62
C LEU A 204 10.48 24.31 -8.09
N ALA A 205 10.71 23.04 -8.43
CA ALA A 205 10.52 22.57 -9.80
C ALA A 205 9.04 22.64 -10.26
N ALA A 206 8.08 22.39 -9.38
CA ALA A 206 6.67 22.49 -9.69
C ALA A 206 6.23 23.94 -9.96
N VAL A 207 6.61 24.91 -9.11
CA VAL A 207 6.24 26.33 -9.28
C VAL A 207 6.90 26.96 -10.51
N GLU A 208 8.11 26.50 -10.88
CA GLU A 208 8.81 26.93 -12.11
C GLU A 208 8.29 26.23 -13.39
N GLY A 209 7.28 25.36 -13.26
CA GLY A 209 6.65 24.69 -14.40
C GLY A 209 7.53 23.64 -15.09
N VAL A 210 8.44 23.00 -14.34
CA VAL A 210 9.27 21.89 -14.85
C VAL A 210 8.41 20.71 -15.29
N PHE A 211 7.35 20.40 -14.53
CA PHE A 211 6.50 19.22 -14.72
C PHE A 211 5.22 19.50 -15.52
N ARG A 212 5.22 20.48 -16.43
CA ARG A 212 4.02 20.76 -17.25
C ARG A 212 3.88 19.72 -18.36
N THR A 213 2.71 19.09 -18.44
CA THR A 213 2.38 18.06 -19.45
C THR A 213 2.55 18.52 -20.90
N GLY A 214 2.46 19.83 -21.16
CA GLY A 214 2.62 20.45 -22.49
C GLY A 214 4.06 20.76 -22.91
N ARG A 215 5.05 20.60 -22.03
CA ARG A 215 6.47 20.84 -22.37
C ARG A 215 7.07 19.54 -22.90
N ARG A 216 6.88 19.24 -24.19
CA ARG A 216 7.76 18.25 -24.86
C ARG A 216 9.20 18.68 -24.58
N ALA A 217 9.99 17.79 -23.99
CA ALA A 217 11.42 17.99 -23.84
C ALA A 217 12.01 18.42 -25.20
N PRO A 218 12.92 19.41 -25.23
CA PRO A 218 13.60 19.80 -26.47
C PRO A 218 14.36 18.63 -27.11
#